data_AF-A0A1C6H3D1-F1
#
_entry.id   AF-A0A1C6H3D1-F1
#
_cell.length_a   1.000
_cell.length_b   1.000
_cell.length_c   1.000
_cell.angle_alpha   90.00
_cell.angle_beta   90.00
_cell.angle_gamma   90.00
#
_symmetry.space_group_name_H-M   'P 1'
#
loop_
_entity.id
_entity.type
_entity.pdbx_description
1 polymer ?
#
loop_
_entity_poly.entity_id
_entity_poly.type
_entity_poly.pdbx_seq_one_letter_code
_entity_poly.pdbx_strand_id
1 'polypeptide(L)'
;MAEYIEREFALNVLCRENCGHDYEANKCNNCYASNFINYLSAADVAPMKHGKWNGWHGDKLVGIDDNGDDMYRHYHYNTCSECGRGNAIKSAYCPHCGAKMGAEG
;
A
#
# COMPACT_ATOMS: atom_id res chain seq x y z
N MET A 1 11.68 -0.80 -2.18
CA MET A 1 10.68 -0.06 -1.38
C MET A 1 11.30 0.21 -0.04
N ALA A 2 11.20 1.44 0.44
CA ALA A 2 11.61 1.76 1.80
C ALA A 2 10.44 1.48 2.74
N GLU A 3 10.75 0.90 3.89
CA GLU A 3 9.86 0.78 5.03
C GLU A 3 10.06 2.01 5.91
N TYR A 4 8.97 2.53 6.47
CA TYR A 4 9.00 3.73 7.31
C TYR A 4 8.43 3.40 8.68
N ILE A 5 9.01 4.03 9.70
CA ILE A 5 8.56 3.94 11.08
C ILE A 5 8.07 5.30 11.55
N GLU A 6 7.04 5.30 12.38
CA GLU A 6 6.57 6.53 13.03
C GLU A 6 7.66 7.08 13.95
N ARG A 7 7.97 8.37 13.81
CA ARG A 7 9.00 9.05 14.61
C ARG A 7 8.76 8.91 16.11
N GLU A 8 7.51 9.11 16.53
CA GLU A 8 7.12 9.03 17.93
C GLU A 8 7.31 7.61 18.50
N PHE A 9 7.02 6.59 17.69
CA PHE A 9 7.27 5.20 18.08
C PHE A 9 8.78 4.96 18.30
N ALA A 10 9.62 5.39 17.36
CA ALA A 10 11.07 5.26 17.46
C ALA A 10 11.63 5.97 18.70
N LEU A 11 11.14 7.18 18.99
CA LEU A 11 11.52 7.95 20.17
C LEU A 11 11.10 7.26 21.47
N ASN A 12 9.88 6.74 21.55
CA ASN A 12 9.39 6.01 22.72
C ASN A 12 10.24 4.77 23.03
N VAL A 13 10.54 3.95 22.01
CA VAL A 13 11.39 2.76 22.19
C VAL A 13 12.78 3.16 22.71
N LEU A 14 13.40 4.19 22.12
CA LEU A 14 14.72 4.64 22.55
C LEU A 14 14.74 5.19 23.98
N CYS A 15 13.72 5.96 24.37
CA CYS A 15 13.61 6.52 25.71
C CYS A 15 13.38 5.44 26.76
N ARG A 16 12.52 4.47 26.46
CA ARG A 16 12.23 3.38 27.39
C ARG A 16 13.45 2.50 27.66
N GLU A 17 14.17 2.12 26.60
CA GLU A 17 15.34 1.22 26.72
C GLU A 17 16.56 1.91 27.36
N ASN A 18 16.82 3.18 27.05
CA ASN A 18 18.03 3.87 27.53
C ASN A 18 17.81 4.67 28.81
N CYS A 19 16.61 5.19 29.03
CA CYS A 19 16.29 6.17 30.08
C CYS A 19 15.20 5.66 31.05
N GLY A 20 14.54 4.52 30.79
CA GLY A 20 13.59 3.86 31.71
C GLY A 20 12.22 4.52 31.81
N HIS A 21 11.88 5.42 30.89
CA HIS A 21 10.60 6.13 30.84
C HIS A 21 10.18 6.41 29.39
N ASP A 22 8.90 6.72 29.18
CA ASP A 22 8.36 7.03 27.86
C ASP A 22 8.88 8.37 27.31
N TYR A 23 8.73 8.59 26.01
CA TYR A 23 9.14 9.83 25.38
C TYR A 23 8.24 10.98 25.81
N GLU A 24 8.82 11.93 26.53
CA GLU A 24 8.24 13.25 26.73
C GLU A 24 9.17 14.29 26.14
N ALA A 25 8.63 15.15 25.27
CA ALA A 25 9.35 16.31 24.76
C ALA A 25 9.93 17.10 25.93
N ASN A 26 11.26 17.20 26.01
CA ASN A 26 12.05 17.84 27.08
C ASN A 26 12.50 16.98 28.27
N LYS A 27 11.97 15.78 28.51
CA LYS A 27 12.52 14.86 29.54
C LYS A 27 13.53 13.87 28.97
N CYS A 28 13.28 13.38 27.76
CA CYS A 28 14.16 12.42 27.08
C CYS A 28 15.24 13.09 26.20
N ASN A 29 15.45 14.41 26.31
CA ASN A 29 16.44 15.15 25.51
C ASN A 29 17.89 14.82 25.90
N ASN A 30 18.15 14.11 27.01
CA ASN A 30 19.50 13.68 27.40
C ASN A 30 19.91 12.33 26.76
N CYS A 31 18.96 11.59 26.20
CA CYS A 31 19.20 10.30 25.57
C CYS A 31 19.81 10.62 24.17
N TYR A 32 21.14 10.53 24.03
CA TYR A 32 21.89 11.01 22.85
C TYR A 32 21.29 10.59 21.49
N ALA A 33 20.72 9.39 21.40
CA ALA A 33 20.06 8.85 20.21
C ALA A 33 18.76 9.57 19.81
N SER A 34 17.94 10.05 20.77
CA SER A 34 16.67 10.73 20.49
C SER A 34 16.87 12.09 19.81
N ASN A 35 17.97 12.78 20.17
CA ASN A 35 18.34 14.06 19.57
C ASN A 35 18.62 13.92 18.08
N PHE A 36 19.34 12.89 17.63
CA PHE A 36 19.60 12.69 16.20
C PHE A 36 18.32 12.51 15.40
N ILE A 37 17.36 11.72 15.91
CA ILE A 37 16.07 11.54 15.24
C ILE A 37 15.36 12.89 15.11
N ASN A 38 15.33 13.71 16.17
CA ASN A 38 14.71 15.03 16.15
C ASN A 38 15.33 16.01 15.15
N TYR A 39 16.62 15.89 14.85
CA TYR A 39 17.29 16.72 13.82
C TYR A 39 17.02 16.28 12.39
N LEU A 40 16.60 15.04 12.15
CA LEU A 40 16.32 14.57 10.80
C LEU A 40 14.99 15.15 10.30
N SER A 41 14.96 15.57 9.03
CA SER A 41 13.72 15.94 8.35
C SER A 41 12.78 14.75 8.26
N ALA A 42 11.47 14.96 8.47
CA ALA A 42 10.49 13.95 8.16
C ALA A 42 10.49 13.66 6.65
N ALA A 43 10.41 12.38 6.28
CA ALA A 43 10.23 12.01 4.89
C ALA A 43 8.82 12.38 4.44
N ASP A 44 8.68 12.98 3.26
CA ASP A 44 7.39 13.24 2.65
C ASP A 44 6.89 11.96 1.96
N VAL A 45 6.12 11.17 2.71
CA VAL A 45 5.68 9.84 2.30
C VAL A 45 4.19 9.66 2.59
N ALA A 46 3.48 9.04 1.64
CA ALA A 46 2.13 8.58 1.88
C ALA A 46 2.16 7.18 2.51
N PRO A 47 1.25 6.88 3.46
CA PRO A 47 1.08 5.52 3.99
C PRO A 47 0.92 4.52 2.85
N MET A 48 1.63 3.40 2.97
CA MET A 48 1.56 2.33 2.00
C MET A 48 0.16 1.70 2.03
N LYS A 49 -0.59 1.81 0.94
CA LYS A 49 -1.92 1.22 0.83
C LYS A 49 -1.80 -0.27 0.55
N HIS A 50 -2.62 -1.06 1.23
CA HIS A 50 -2.77 -2.49 0.95
C HIS A 50 -4.09 -2.68 0.21
N GLY A 51 -4.06 -3.40 -0.90
CA GLY A 51 -5.22 -3.61 -1.74
C GLY A 51 -5.36 -5.06 -2.18
N LYS A 52 -6.46 -5.32 -2.89
CA LYS A 52 -6.72 -6.59 -3.56
C LYS A 52 -7.11 -6.39 -5.01
N TRP A 53 -6.86 -7.41 -5.82
CA TRP A 53 -7.34 -7.49 -7.20
C TRP A 53 -8.75 -8.07 -7.21
N ASN A 54 -9.73 -7.25 -7.58
CA ASN A 54 -11.09 -7.73 -7.85
C ASN A 54 -11.14 -8.27 -9.27
N GLY A 55 -11.30 -9.58 -9.43
CA GLY A 55 -11.39 -10.23 -10.74
C GLY A 55 -12.79 -10.13 -11.32
N TRP A 56 -12.89 -9.68 -12.56
CA TRP A 56 -14.12 -9.58 -13.33
C TRP A 56 -14.03 -10.50 -14.53
N HIS A 57 -15.06 -11.30 -14.72
CA HIS A 57 -15.21 -12.21 -15.83
C HIS A 57 -16.62 -12.09 -16.39
N GLY A 58 -16.76 -12.34 -17.68
CA GLY A 58 -18.05 -12.30 -18.33
C GLY A 58 -17.92 -12.45 -19.83
N ASP A 59 -19.08 -12.48 -20.46
CA ASP A 59 -19.22 -12.70 -21.89
C ASP A 59 -19.70 -11.41 -22.53
N LYS A 60 -18.97 -10.96 -23.53
CA LYS A 60 -19.37 -9.81 -24.32
C LYS A 60 -19.72 -10.28 -25.73
N LEU A 61 -20.90 -9.91 -26.21
CA LEU A 61 -21.25 -10.05 -27.62
C LEU A 61 -20.26 -9.24 -28.45
N VAL A 62 -19.52 -9.92 -29.33
CA VAL A 62 -18.50 -9.31 -30.21
C VAL A 62 -18.90 -9.30 -31.67
N GLY A 63 -19.97 -9.99 -32.04
CA GLY A 63 -20.48 -10.03 -33.40
C GLY A 63 -21.54 -11.12 -33.58
N ILE A 64 -21.87 -11.36 -34.84
CA ILE A 64 -22.70 -12.48 -35.30
C ILE A 64 -21.85 -13.27 -36.29
N ASP A 65 -21.89 -14.60 -36.22
CA ASP A 65 -21.11 -15.47 -37.11
C ASP A 65 -21.74 -15.57 -38.52
N ASP A 66 -21.07 -16.30 -39.42
CA ASP A 66 -21.54 -16.47 -40.80
C ASP A 66 -22.86 -17.28 -40.90
N ASN A 67 -23.26 -17.98 -39.83
CA ASN A 67 -24.52 -18.73 -39.76
C ASN A 67 -25.66 -17.90 -39.16
N GLY A 68 -25.38 -16.69 -38.66
CA GLY A 68 -26.36 -15.81 -38.03
C GLY A 68 -26.47 -15.98 -36.51
N ASP A 69 -25.54 -16.70 -35.88
CA ASP A 69 -25.52 -16.95 -34.44
C ASP A 69 -24.69 -15.90 -33.69
N ASP A 70 -25.10 -15.54 -32.47
CA ASP A 70 -24.39 -14.61 -31.61
C ASP A 70 -22.99 -15.12 -31.24
N MET A 71 -21.96 -14.30 -31.50
CA MET A 71 -20.59 -14.58 -31.07
C MET A 71 -20.26 -13.87 -29.76
N TYR A 72 -19.94 -14.64 -28.73
CA TYR A 72 -19.48 -14.12 -27.44
C TYR A 72 -17.98 -14.29 -27.26
N ARG A 73 -17.33 -13.29 -26.65
CA ARG A 73 -15.93 -13.38 -26.20
C ARG A 73 -15.89 -13.26 -24.69
N HIS A 74 -15.26 -14.26 -24.06
CA HIS A 74 -14.90 -14.22 -22.65
C HIS A 74 -13.87 -13.10 -22.42
N TYR A 75 -14.13 -12.23 -21.46
CA TYR A 75 -13.14 -11.29 -20.96
C TYR A 75 -12.75 -11.64 -19.53
N HIS A 76 -11.50 -11.32 -19.19
CA HIS A 76 -11.03 -11.36 -17.82
C HIS A 76 -10.22 -10.09 -17.55
N TYR A 77 -10.66 -9.26 -16.61
CA TYR A 77 -9.91 -8.08 -16.19
C TYR A 77 -9.96 -7.95 -14.66
N ASN A 78 -8.93 -7.36 -14.07
CA ASN A 78 -8.86 -7.17 -12.63
C ASN A 78 -8.93 -5.69 -12.31
N THR A 79 -9.61 -5.26 -11.26
CA THR A 79 -9.56 -3.88 -10.78
C THR A 79 -8.91 -3.79 -9.41
N CYS A 80 -8.18 -2.70 -9.18
CA CYS A 80 -7.61 -2.41 -7.86
C CYS A 80 -8.71 -1.96 -6.89
N SER A 81 -8.77 -2.54 -5.69
CA SER A 81 -9.71 -2.12 -4.63
C SER A 81 -9.52 -0.66 -4.19
N GLU A 82 -8.29 -0.15 -4.22
CA GLU A 82 -7.95 1.17 -3.68
C GLU A 82 -8.22 2.32 -4.64
N CYS A 83 -8.07 2.09 -5.95
CA CYS A 83 -8.18 3.15 -6.95
C CYS A 83 -9.12 2.83 -8.11
N GLY A 84 -9.76 1.65 -8.11
CA GLY A 84 -10.74 1.21 -9.11
C GLY A 84 -10.17 0.94 -10.51
N ARG A 85 -8.90 1.23 -10.77
CA ARG A 85 -8.30 1.09 -12.11
C ARG A 85 -8.08 -0.38 -12.47
N GLY A 86 -8.41 -0.68 -13.72
CA GLY A 86 -8.31 -2.01 -14.30
C GLY A 86 -6.88 -2.36 -14.74
N ASN A 87 -6.49 -3.62 -14.58
CA ASN A 87 -5.29 -4.20 -15.13
C ASN A 87 -5.59 -5.62 -15.62
N ALA A 88 -5.03 -6.00 -16.77
CA ALA A 88 -5.18 -7.33 -17.33
C ALA A 88 -4.41 -8.38 -16.50
N ILE A 89 -3.28 -7.98 -15.90
CA ILE A 89 -2.37 -8.87 -15.16
C ILE A 89 -2.40 -8.53 -13.67
N LYS A 90 -2.46 -9.56 -12.82
CA LYS A 90 -2.29 -9.41 -11.37
C LYS A 90 -0.82 -9.25 -11.03
N SER A 91 -0.38 -8.02 -10.78
CA SER A 91 0.95 -7.71 -10.26
C SER A 91 0.93 -7.61 -8.74
N ALA A 92 2.10 -7.75 -8.09
CA ALA A 92 2.22 -7.55 -6.63
C ALA A 92 1.92 -6.11 -6.18
N TYR A 93 1.91 -5.15 -7.11
CA TYR A 93 1.61 -3.75 -6.85
C TYR A 93 0.67 -3.19 -7.93
N CYS A 94 -0.26 -2.32 -7.53
CA CYS A 94 -1.06 -1.56 -8.49
C CYS A 94 -0.17 -0.54 -9.21
N PRO A 95 -0.07 -0.59 -10.56
CA PRO A 95 0.80 0.33 -11.31
C PRO A 95 0.29 1.78 -11.32
N HIS A 96 -0.93 2.02 -10.83
CA HIS A 96 -1.54 3.34 -10.83
C HIS A 96 -1.51 4.06 -9.49
N CYS A 97 -1.63 3.34 -8.37
CA CYS A 97 -1.68 3.93 -7.04
C CYS A 97 -0.60 3.41 -6.09
N GLY A 98 0.23 2.44 -6.52
CA GLY A 98 1.30 1.87 -5.71
C GLY A 98 0.84 0.95 -4.59
N ALA A 99 -0.47 0.67 -4.47
CA ALA A 99 -0.99 -0.23 -3.44
C ALA A 99 -0.38 -1.63 -3.59
N LYS A 100 0.07 -2.22 -2.47
CA LYS A 100 0.56 -3.60 -2.44
C LYS A 100 -0.61 -4.56 -2.46
N MET A 101 -0.58 -5.46 -3.42
CA MET A 101 -1.61 -6.43 -3.70
C MET A 101 -1.25 -7.75 -3.04
N GLY A 102 -2.21 -8.38 -2.36
CA GLY A 102 -1.95 -9.59 -1.56
C GLY A 102 -2.56 -9.55 -0.17
N ALA A 103 -3.42 -8.56 0.13
CA ALA A 103 -4.42 -8.76 1.16
C ALA A 103 -5.40 -9.84 0.64
N GLU A 104 -5.09 -11.10 0.93
CA GLU A 104 -6.04 -12.19 0.79
C GLU A 104 -7.20 -11.91 1.74
N GLY A 105 -8.42 -12.01 1.22
CA GLY A 105 -9.65 -11.85 2.01
C GLY A 105 -9.94 -13.11 2.80
#